data_AF-A0A2J8GKA9-F1
#
_entry.id   AF-A0A2J8GKA9-F1
#
_cell.length_a   1.000
_cell.length_b   1.000
_cell.length_c   1.000
_cell.angle_alpha   90.00
_cell.angle_beta   90.00
_cell.angle_gamma   90.00
#
_symmetry.space_group_name_H-M   'P 1'
#
loop_
_entity.id
_entity.type
_entity.pdbx_description
1 polymer ?
#
loop_
_entity_poly.entity_id
_entity_poly.type
_entity_poly.pdbx_seq_one_letter_code
_entity_poly.pdbx_strand_id
1 'polypeptide(L)'
;MTLLTETSLEPFIALLKAQGRHAVLDVCCGPGDDGLRFVQAGIHYTGVDPFDGNVRYAMARRLSVSVAEPTCLPFAANTFPAVWAVQSLEGLTADQADDVVRELERVAEPGAPIAVVLP
;
A
#
# COMPACT_ATOMS: atom_id res chain seq x y z
N MET A 1 -9.45 15.80 2.10
CA MET A 1 -9.01 14.51 1.53
C MET A 1 -8.49 13.53 2.58
N THR A 2 -7.89 13.98 3.69
CA THR A 2 -7.39 13.13 4.81
C THR A 2 -8.45 12.25 5.50
N LEU A 3 -9.72 12.67 5.52
CA LEU A 3 -10.77 11.98 6.28
C LEU A 3 -11.14 10.57 5.77
N LEU A 4 -10.99 10.32 4.46
CA LEU A 4 -11.39 9.06 3.84
C LEU A 4 -10.40 7.93 4.18
N THR A 5 -9.09 8.21 4.09
CA THR A 5 -8.06 7.25 4.49
C THR A 5 -8.07 7.01 6.00
N GLU A 6 -8.32 8.06 6.80
CA GLU A 6 -8.41 7.93 8.26
C GLU A 6 -9.47 6.92 8.71
N THR A 7 -10.61 6.88 8.02
CA THR A 7 -11.72 5.99 8.38
C THR A 7 -11.42 4.52 8.05
N SER A 8 -10.61 4.27 7.02
CA SER A 8 -10.29 2.90 6.56
C SER A 8 -9.00 2.33 7.15
N LEU A 9 -8.04 3.17 7.52
CA LEU A 9 -6.71 2.72 7.97
C LEU A 9 -6.76 2.06 9.34
N GLU A 10 -7.46 2.64 10.32
CA GLU A 10 -7.50 2.07 11.67
C GLU A 10 -8.15 0.68 11.72
N PRO A 11 -9.32 0.45 11.07
CA PRO A 11 -9.88 -0.90 10.96
C PRO A 11 -8.92 -1.89 10.28
N PHE A 12 -8.18 -1.44 9.26
CA PHE A 12 -7.22 -2.31 8.57
C PHE A 12 -6.04 -2.68 9.48
N ILE A 13 -5.44 -1.71 10.19
CA ILE A 13 -4.40 -1.98 11.19
C ILE A 13 -4.90 -2.95 12.27
N ALA A 14 -6.15 -2.77 12.75
CA ALA A 14 -6.75 -3.66 13.73
C ALA A 14 -6.93 -5.08 13.19
N LEU A 15 -7.36 -5.23 11.93
CA LEU A 15 -7.46 -6.52 11.24
C LEU A 15 -6.09 -7.21 11.15
N LEU A 16 -5.05 -6.49 10.72
CA LEU A 16 -3.70 -7.06 10.60
C LEU A 16 -3.21 -7.59 11.96
N LYS A 17 -3.41 -6.82 13.03
CA LYS A 17 -3.05 -7.23 14.39
C LYS A 17 -3.83 -8.46 14.85
N ALA A 18 -5.13 -8.49 14.60
CA ALA A 18 -5.99 -9.63 14.98
C ALA A 18 -5.58 -10.92 14.25
N GLN A 19 -5.03 -10.81 13.04
CA GLN A 19 -4.55 -11.94 12.24
C GLN A 19 -3.06 -12.26 12.47
N GLY A 20 -2.36 -11.55 13.36
CA GLY A 20 -0.91 -11.75 13.57
C GLY A 20 -0.06 -11.38 12.35
N ARG A 21 -0.55 -10.48 11.49
CA ARG A 21 0.17 -9.99 10.30
C ARG A 21 0.98 -8.76 10.68
N HIS A 22 2.29 -8.83 10.46
CA HIS A 22 3.26 -7.84 10.94
C HIS A 22 3.96 -7.07 9.83
N ALA A 23 3.51 -7.18 8.57
CA ALA A 23 4.07 -6.43 7.45
C ALA A 23 2.97 -5.99 6.47
N VAL A 24 3.21 -4.89 5.75
CA VAL A 24 2.30 -4.34 4.73
C VAL A 24 3.09 -3.77 3.56
N LEU A 25 2.59 -4.02 2.34
CA LEU A 25 2.94 -3.24 1.16
C LEU A 25 1.93 -2.10 0.98
N ASP A 26 2.41 -0.88 0.81
CA ASP A 26 1.62 0.31 0.50
C ASP A 26 1.86 0.75 -0.95
N VAL A 27 0.85 0.63 -1.80
CA VAL A 27 0.92 0.92 -3.24
C VAL A 27 0.31 2.27 -3.53
N CYS A 28 1.06 3.12 -4.24
CA CYS A 28 0.81 4.55 -4.40
C CYS A 28 0.83 5.27 -3.04
N CYS A 29 1.89 5.04 -2.27
CA CYS A 29 2.00 5.47 -0.87
C CYS A 29 2.07 7.00 -0.67
N GLY A 30 2.24 7.77 -1.74
CA GLY A 30 2.37 9.21 -1.71
C GLY A 30 3.49 9.66 -0.77
N PRO A 31 3.29 10.74 0.02
CA PRO A 31 4.28 11.23 0.98
C PRO A 31 4.48 10.31 2.19
N GLY A 32 3.71 9.22 2.33
CA GLY A 32 3.87 8.22 3.40
C GLY A 32 3.17 8.56 4.72
N ASP A 33 2.05 9.29 4.69
CA ASP A 33 1.28 9.59 5.92
C ASP A 33 0.72 8.32 6.58
N ASP A 34 0.11 7.43 5.80
CA ASP A 34 -0.36 6.13 6.28
C ASP A 34 0.81 5.23 6.71
N GLY A 35 1.93 5.31 5.99
CA GLY A 35 3.15 4.59 6.33
C GLY A 35 3.69 4.90 7.72
N LEU A 36 3.66 6.17 8.14
CA LEU A 36 4.02 6.50 9.53
C LEU A 36 3.10 5.81 10.55
N ARG A 37 1.81 5.72 10.26
CA ARG A 37 0.82 5.11 11.16
C ARG A 37 0.99 3.60 11.24
N PHE A 38 1.32 2.92 10.13
CA PHE A 38 1.71 1.51 10.16
C PHE A 38 2.96 1.27 11.00
N VAL A 39 4.01 2.09 10.82
CA VAL A 39 5.24 1.97 11.61
C VAL A 39 4.98 2.22 13.09
N GLN A 40 4.21 3.25 13.44
CA GLN A 40 3.80 3.52 14.82
C GLN A 40 2.98 2.38 15.43
N ALA A 41 2.22 1.66 14.62
CA ALA A 41 1.46 0.49 15.03
C ALA A 41 2.31 -0.79 15.19
N GLY A 42 3.61 -0.74 14.90
CA GLY A 42 4.53 -1.88 14.97
C GLY A 42 4.48 -2.81 13.75
N ILE A 43 3.97 -2.33 12.61
CA ILE A 43 3.87 -3.07 11.35
C ILE A 43 5.06 -2.72 10.47
N HIS A 44 5.77 -3.72 9.96
CA HIS A 44 6.86 -3.56 9.00
C HIS A 44 6.32 -2.99 7.70
N TYR A 45 6.87 -1.86 7.27
CA TYR A 45 6.32 -1.08 6.18
C TYR A 45 7.23 -1.14 4.95
N THR A 46 6.64 -1.42 3.78
CA THR A 46 7.25 -1.22 2.47
C THR A 46 6.29 -0.39 1.62
N GLY A 47 6.76 0.71 1.04
CA GLY A 47 5.94 1.55 0.16
C GLY A 47 6.49 1.62 -1.26
N VAL A 48 5.60 1.85 -2.23
CA VAL A 48 5.96 2.23 -3.59
C VAL A 48 5.09 3.36 -4.10
N ASP A 49 5.67 4.25 -4.90
CA ASP A 49 4.93 5.33 -5.57
C ASP A 49 5.57 5.63 -6.94
N PRO A 50 4.78 5.92 -7.99
CA PRO A 50 5.34 6.24 -9.31
C PRO A 50 6.04 7.62 -9.34
N PHE A 51 5.71 8.51 -8.40
CA PHE A 51 6.27 9.86 -8.37
C PHE A 51 7.51 9.93 -7.47
N ASP A 52 8.69 10.13 -8.08
CA ASP A 52 9.97 10.30 -7.36
C ASP A 52 9.92 11.39 -6.26
N GLY A 53 9.13 12.45 -6.44
CA GLY A 53 8.92 13.48 -5.42
C GLY A 53 8.27 12.95 -4.14
N ASN A 54 7.28 12.07 -4.26
CA ASN A 54 6.61 11.41 -3.14
C ASN A 54 7.59 10.48 -2.41
N VAL A 55 8.31 9.65 -3.18
CA VAL A 55 9.32 8.74 -2.64
C VAL A 55 10.39 9.48 -1.85
N ARG A 56 10.92 10.59 -2.38
CA ARG A 56 11.90 11.43 -1.67
C ARG A 56 11.36 11.95 -0.33
N TYR A 57 10.11 12.42 -0.30
CA TYR A 57 9.49 12.91 0.92
C TYR A 57 9.28 11.79 1.96
N ALA A 58 8.79 10.62 1.52
CA ALA A 58 8.61 9.45 2.38
C ALA A 58 9.94 8.93 2.95
N MET A 59 11.00 8.87 2.12
CA MET A 59 12.34 8.49 2.56
C MET A 59 12.93 9.48 3.58
N ALA A 60 12.69 10.78 3.41
CA ALA A 60 13.11 11.79 4.39
C ALA A 60 12.44 11.60 5.76
N ARG A 61 11.27 10.94 5.79
CA ARG A 61 10.55 10.49 7.00
C ARG A 61 11.00 9.12 7.51
N ARG A 62 12.08 8.56 6.95
CA ARG A 62 12.65 7.24 7.28
C ARG A 62 11.75 6.04 6.96
N LEU A 63 10.84 6.19 6.01
CA LEU A 63 10.07 5.06 5.49
C LEU A 63 10.87 4.29 4.44
N SER A 64 10.66 2.96 4.39
CA SER A 64 11.23 2.09 3.36
C SER A 64 10.37 2.18 2.11
N VAL A 65 10.74 3.06 1.17
CA VAL A 65 9.96 3.36 -0.05
C VAL A 65 10.86 3.36 -1.27
N SER A 66 10.32 2.92 -2.42
CA SER A 66 11.00 2.99 -3.72
C SER A 66 10.05 3.44 -4.83
N VAL A 67 10.60 3.85 -5.98
CA VAL A 67 9.80 4.22 -7.15
C VAL A 67 9.33 2.96 -7.87
N ALA A 68 8.02 2.83 -8.08
CA ALA A 68 7.45 1.79 -8.95
C ALA A 68 6.06 2.18 -9.46
N GLU A 69 5.71 1.67 -10.64
CA GLU A 69 4.37 1.75 -11.20
C GLU A 69 3.46 0.68 -10.56
N PRO A 70 2.18 1.00 -10.26
CA PRO A 70 1.27 0.04 -9.65
C PRO A 70 0.88 -1.10 -10.61
N THR A 71 1.06 -0.92 -11.92
CA THR A 71 0.82 -1.93 -12.95
C THR A 71 2.00 -2.89 -13.16
N CYS A 72 3.16 -2.65 -12.52
CA CYS A 72 4.33 -3.52 -12.61
C CYS A 72 5.19 -3.40 -11.34
N LEU A 73 4.79 -4.12 -10.29
CA LEU A 73 5.44 -4.06 -8.99
C LEU A 73 6.75 -4.87 -8.98
N PRO A 74 7.85 -4.32 -8.44
CA PRO A 74 9.19 -4.94 -8.45
C PRO A 74 9.36 -6.02 -7.37
N PHE A 75 8.31 -6.79 -7.10
CA PHE A 75 8.27 -7.81 -6.06
C PHE A 75 7.88 -9.16 -6.64
N ALA A 76 8.33 -10.24 -6.00
CA ALA A 76 7.92 -11.59 -6.36
C ALA A 76 6.44 -11.82 -6.02
N ALA A 77 5.84 -12.86 -6.61
CA ALA A 77 4.51 -13.27 -6.22
C ALA A 77 4.47 -13.80 -4.77
N ASN A 78 3.34 -13.65 -4.08
CA ASN A 78 3.13 -14.14 -2.71
C ASN A 78 4.19 -13.64 -1.69
N THR A 79 4.54 -12.36 -1.75
CA THR A 79 5.60 -11.75 -0.92
C THR A 79 5.03 -11.06 0.32
N PHE A 80 3.86 -10.43 0.21
CA PHE A 80 3.36 -9.55 1.26
C PHE A 80 2.18 -10.17 2.00
N PRO A 81 2.23 -10.21 3.34
CA PRO A 81 1.13 -10.72 4.14
C PRO A 81 -0.04 -9.75 4.21
N ALA A 82 0.07 -8.52 3.69
CA ALA A 82 -1.03 -7.57 3.55
C ALA A 82 -0.68 -6.50 2.50
N VAL A 83 -1.70 -5.96 1.84
CA VAL A 83 -1.55 -4.89 0.85
C VAL A 83 -2.53 -3.76 1.15
N TRP A 84 -2.03 -2.53 1.16
CA TRP A 84 -2.76 -1.28 1.32
C TRP A 84 -2.60 -0.49 0.02
N ALA A 85 -3.70 -0.05 -0.57
CA ALA A 85 -3.71 0.66 -1.85
C ALA A 85 -4.76 1.78 -1.81
N VAL A 86 -4.30 3.01 -1.67
CA VAL A 86 -5.16 4.19 -1.60
C VAL A 86 -5.08 4.93 -2.92
N GLN A 87 -6.22 5.19 -3.55
CA GLN A 87 -6.31 5.94 -4.81
C GLN A 87 -5.45 5.34 -5.94
N SER A 88 -5.04 4.07 -5.82
CA SER A 88 -4.18 3.41 -6.80
C SER A 88 -4.88 3.16 -8.15
N LEU A 89 -6.20 3.28 -8.18
CA LEU A 89 -7.04 3.12 -9.39
C LEU A 89 -7.55 4.46 -9.95
N GLU A 90 -7.16 5.59 -9.36
CA GLU A 90 -7.67 6.91 -9.77
C GLU A 90 -7.18 7.29 -11.18
N GLY A 91 -8.11 7.69 -12.05
CA GLY A 91 -7.79 8.14 -13.41
C GLY A 91 -7.40 7.04 -14.40
N LEU A 92 -7.43 5.77 -13.99
CA LEU A 92 -7.11 4.63 -14.85
C LEU A 92 -8.27 4.23 -15.78
N THR A 93 -7.94 3.67 -16.94
CA THR A 93 -8.91 2.90 -17.75
C THR A 93 -9.25 1.58 -17.07
N ALA A 94 -10.30 0.89 -17.54
CA ALA A 94 -10.67 -0.43 -17.02
C ALA A 94 -9.51 -1.44 -17.14
N ASP A 95 -8.87 -1.51 -18.31
CA ASP A 95 -7.73 -2.43 -18.54
C ASP A 95 -6.55 -2.11 -17.60
N GLN A 96 -6.26 -0.82 -17.37
CA GLN A 96 -5.21 -0.42 -16.43
C GLN A 96 -5.57 -0.75 -14.98
N ALA A 97 -6.83 -0.58 -14.58
CA ALA A 97 -7.29 -0.95 -13.26
C ALA A 97 -7.21 -2.46 -13.05
N ASP A 98 -7.56 -3.27 -14.05
CA ASP A 98 -7.42 -4.72 -14.04
C ASP A 98 -5.95 -5.15 -13.88
N ASP A 99 -5.02 -4.45 -14.55
CA ASP A 99 -3.59 -4.69 -14.41
C ASP A 99 -3.08 -4.37 -13.00
N VAL A 100 -3.52 -3.26 -12.40
CA VAL A 100 -3.19 -2.94 -11.00
C VAL A 100 -3.75 -4.01 -10.07
N VAL A 101 -5.02 -4.38 -10.17
CA VAL A 101 -5.64 -5.41 -9.31
C VAL A 101 -4.88 -6.73 -9.42
N ARG A 102 -4.51 -7.14 -10.63
CA ARG A 102 -3.72 -8.36 -10.85
C ARG A 102 -2.35 -8.28 -10.17
N GLU A 103 -1.68 -7.13 -10.20
CA GLU A 103 -0.42 -6.94 -9.49
C GLU A 103 -0.59 -6.98 -7.97
N LEU A 104 -1.62 -6.33 -7.43
CA LEU A 104 -1.93 -6.38 -5.99
C LEU A 104 -2.17 -7.83 -5.53
N GLU A 105 -2.96 -8.59 -6.27
CA GLU A 105 -3.22 -10.01 -6.00
C GLU A 105 -1.95 -10.86 -6.16
N ARG A 106 -1.14 -10.60 -7.19
CA ARG A 106 0.08 -11.36 -7.46
C ARG A 106 1.06 -11.24 -6.29
N VAL A 107 1.32 -10.03 -5.80
CA VAL A 107 2.32 -9.80 -4.74
C VAL A 107 1.82 -10.16 -3.35
N ALA A 108 0.50 -10.21 -3.14
CA ALA A 108 -0.12 -10.65 -1.91
C ALA A 108 0.04 -12.16 -1.70
N GLU A 109 0.34 -12.59 -0.47
CA GLU A 109 0.28 -14.00 -0.09
C GLU A 109 -1.16 -14.54 -0.21
N PRO A 110 -1.35 -15.86 -0.38
CA PRO A 110 -2.68 -16.45 -0.37
C PRO A 110 -3.44 -16.14 0.92
N GLY A 111 -4.63 -15.56 0.80
CA GLY A 111 -5.46 -15.17 1.93
C GLY A 111 -4.98 -13.92 2.68
N ALA A 112 -4.00 -13.18 2.14
CA ALA A 112 -3.63 -11.88 2.65
C ALA A 112 -4.78 -10.88 2.45
N PRO A 113 -5.08 -10.04 3.46
CA PRO A 113 -6.01 -8.94 3.29
C PRO A 113 -5.41 -7.89 2.34
N ILE A 114 -6.19 -7.51 1.35
CA ILE A 114 -5.91 -6.41 0.41
C ILE A 114 -6.99 -5.36 0.64
N ALA A 115 -6.58 -4.13 0.93
CA ALA A 115 -7.47 -2.98 1.02
C ALA A 115 -7.24 -2.05 -0.16
N VAL A 116 -8.29 -1.82 -0.95
CA VAL A 116 -8.33 -0.80 -2.00
C VAL A 116 -9.29 0.29 -1.54
N VAL A 117 -8.77 1.50 -1.34
CA VAL A 117 -9.54 2.65 -0.86
C VAL A 117 -9.74 3.63 -2.00
N LEU A 118 -11.00 3.85 -2.35
CA LEU A 118 -11.45 4.79 -3.38
C LEU A 118 -12.16 5.98 -2.70
N PRO A 119 -12.25 7.15 -3.36
CA PRO A 119 -12.97 8.31 -2.84
C PRO A 119 -14.46 8.07 -2.56
#